data_AF-A0A1M7DS23-F1
#
_entry.id   AF-A0A1M7DS23-F1
#
_cell.length_a   1.000
_cell.length_b   1.000
_cell.length_c   1.000
_cell.angle_alpha   90.00
_cell.angle_beta   90.00
_cell.angle_gamma   90.00
#
_symmetry.space_group_name_H-M   'P 1'
#
loop_
_entity.id
_entity.type
_entity.pdbx_description
1 polymer ?
#
loop_
_entity_poly.entity_id
_entity_poly.type
_entity_poly.pdbx_seq_one_letter_code
_entity_poly.pdbx_strand_id
1 'polypeptide(L)' 'MGKEEKTDAELEDMILQRLVIGGVFVSVRKDPILGWRPTVVTAPKHTKNAQELADKIAAELRKKFILKE' A
#
# COMPACT_ATOMS: atom_id res chain seq x y z
N MET A 1 -4.36 -22.19 -2.07
CA MET A 1 -4.36 -21.05 -3.01
C MET A 1 -3.18 -20.17 -2.64
N GLY A 2 -2.17 -20.08 -3.52
CA GLY A 2 -0.98 -19.27 -3.28
C GLY A 2 -1.30 -17.78 -3.39
N LYS A 3 -0.55 -16.94 -2.68
CA LYS A 3 -0.62 -15.48 -2.87
C LYS A 3 0.02 -15.11 -4.21
N GLU A 4 -0.56 -14.16 -4.93
CA GLU A 4 0.02 -13.63 -6.16
C GLU A 4 1.19 -12.70 -5.87
N GLU A 5 2.27 -12.82 -6.63
CA GLU A 5 3.41 -11.90 -6.56
C GLU A 5 3.08 -10.62 -7.32
N LYS A 6 3.33 -9.48 -6.67
CA LYS A 6 3.15 -8.14 -7.23
C LYS A 6 4.39 -7.30 -6.99
N THR A 7 4.76 -6.50 -7.98
CA THR A 7 5.81 -5.49 -7.83
C THR A 7 5.38 -4.40 -6.83
N ASP A 8 6.35 -3.64 -6.32
CA ASP A 8 6.07 -2.46 -5.49
C ASP A 8 5.14 -1.49 -6.22
N ALA A 9 5.44 -1.15 -7.48
CA ALA A 9 4.61 -0.27 -8.30
C ALA A 9 3.16 -0.77 -8.48
N GLU A 10 2.94 -2.08 -8.66
CA GLU A 10 1.59 -2.64 -8.74
C GLU A 10 0.85 -2.51 -7.40
N LEU A 11 1.53 -2.79 -6.28
CA LEU A 11 0.92 -2.66 -4.96
C LEU A 11 0.63 -1.19 -4.62
N GLU A 12 1.50 -0.27 -5.02
CA GLU A 12 1.31 1.18 -4.90
C GLU A 12 0.05 1.62 -5.65
N ASP A 13 -0.09 1.24 -6.92
CA ASP A 13 -1.26 1.57 -7.73
C ASP A 13 -2.55 1.01 -7.12
N MET A 14 -2.54 -0.26 -6.67
CA MET A 14 -3.70 -0.88 -6.01
C MET A 14 -4.10 -0.17 -4.71
N ILE A 15 -3.14 0.37 -3.97
CA ILE A 15 -3.41 1.13 -2.74
C ILE A 15 -3.99 2.50 -3.10
N LEU A 16 -3.41 3.19 -4.08
CA LEU A 16 -3.88 4.50 -4.54
C LEU A 16 -5.31 4.43 -5.10
N GLN A 17 -5.60 3.42 -5.93
CA GLN A 17 -6.94 3.16 -6.47
C GLN A 17 -8.00 3.00 -5.37
N ARG A 18 -7.64 2.40 -4.23
CA ARG A 18 -8.54 2.19 -3.09
C ARG A 18 -8.58 3.35 -2.11
N LEU A 19 -7.54 4.18 -2.07
CA LEU A 19 -7.48 5.34 -1.20
C LEU A 19 -8.48 6.42 -1.67
N VAL A 20 -8.69 6.55 -2.99
CA VAL A 20 -9.60 7.53 -3.65
C VAL A 20 -9.35 8.98 -3.16
N ILE A 21 -8.11 9.28 -2.76
CA ILE A 21 -7.70 10.61 -2.32
C ILE A 21 -6.67 11.13 -3.33
N GLY A 22 -7.03 12.19 -4.05
CA GLY A 22 -6.14 12.86 -4.99
C GLY A 22 -4.94 13.49 -4.29
N GLY A 23 -3.77 13.46 -4.94
CA GLY A 23 -2.53 14.07 -4.43
C GLY A 23 -1.84 13.29 -3.31
N VAL A 24 -2.27 12.07 -3.03
CA VAL A 24 -1.53 11.14 -2.16
C VAL A 24 -0.57 10.32 -3.01
N PHE A 25 0.67 10.21 -2.57
CA PHE A 25 1.66 9.30 -3.14
C PHE A 25 2.05 8.28 -2.07
N VAL A 26 2.04 7.00 -2.46
CA VAL A 26 2.37 5.87 -1.60
C VAL A 26 3.58 5.17 -2.20
N SER A 27 4.52 4.75 -1.36
CA SER A 27 5.59 3.84 -1.71
C SER A 27 5.43 2.53 -0.96
N VAL A 28 5.67 1.39 -1.62
CA VAL A 28 5.65 0.07 -0.98
C VAL A 28 7.08 -0.44 -0.80
N ARG A 29 7.39 -0.92 0.41
CA ARG A 29 8.73 -1.46 0.74
C ARG A 29 8.62 -2.82 1.42
N LYS A 30 9.66 -3.64 1.30
CA LYS A 30 9.81 -4.89 2.08
C LYS A 30 9.77 -4.58 3.57
N ASP A 31 9.03 -5.38 4.31
CA ASP A 31 8.88 -5.28 5.76
C ASP A 31 9.12 -6.68 6.36
N PRO A 32 10.05 -6.84 7.32
CA PRO A 32 10.42 -8.16 7.84
C PRO A 32 9.32 -8.82 8.68
N ILE A 33 8.31 -8.07 9.14
CA ILE A 33 7.23 -8.57 9.99
C ILE A 33 5.98 -8.86 9.16
N LEU A 34 5.64 -7.95 8.25
CA LEU A 34 4.41 -7.97 7.46
C LEU A 34 4.62 -8.45 6.01
N GLY A 35 5.86 -8.71 5.60
CA GLY A 35 6.28 -9.00 4.23
C GLY A 35 6.52 -7.73 3.42
N TRP A 36 5.55 -6.81 3.43
CA TRP A 36 5.67 -5.49 2.81
C TRP A 36 4.79 -4.46 3.50
N ARG A 37 5.13 -3.17 3.40
CA ARG A 37 4.38 -2.08 4.03
C ARG A 37 4.29 -0.84 3.14
N PRO A 38 3.11 -0.19 3.06
CA PRO A 38 2.98 1.10 2.41
C PRO A 38 3.47 2.24 3.30
N THR A 39 4.10 3.22 2.68
CA THR A 39 4.51 4.48 3.28
C THR A 39 3.94 5.61 2.45
N VAL A 40 3.12 6.46 3.05
CA VAL A 40 2.65 7.69 2.39
C VAL A 40 3.83 8.65 2.32
N VAL A 41 4.27 8.96 1.11
CA VAL A 41 5.40 9.87 0.84
C VAL A 41 4.91 11.32 0.89
N THR A 42 3.75 11.58 0.30
CA THR A 42 3.11 12.90 0.33
C THR A 42 1.61 12.74 0.46
N ALA A 43 0.98 13.64 1.20
CA ALA A 43 -0.47 13.73 1.27
C ALA A 43 -0.91 15.20 1.35
N PRO A 44 -2.10 15.55 0.83
CA PRO A 44 -2.69 16.86 1.04
C PRO A 44 -2.88 17.15 2.54
N LYS A 45 -2.76 18.42 2.96
CA LYS A 45 -2.90 18.83 4.37
C LYS A 45 -4.23 18.42 5.04
N HIS A 46 -5.28 18.25 4.25
CA HIS A 46 -6.60 17.82 4.73
C HIS A 46 -6.68 16.31 4.98
N THR A 47 -5.75 15.52 4.44
CA THR A 47 -5.76 14.06 4.54
C THR A 47 -4.90 13.56 5.70
N LYS A 48 -5.31 13.91 6.93
CA LYS A 48 -4.55 13.60 8.16
C LYS A 48 -4.37 12.10 8.42
N ASN A 49 -5.24 11.26 7.85
CA ASN A 49 -5.27 9.81 8.10
C ASN A 49 -4.81 8.97 6.90
N ALA A 50 -4.12 9.57 5.92
CA ALA A 50 -3.70 8.89 4.69
C ALA A 50 -2.88 7.61 4.98
N GLN A 51 -1.95 7.67 5.94
CA GLN A 51 -1.12 6.53 6.30
C GLN A 51 -1.93 5.39 6.91
N GLU A 52 -2.84 5.70 7.84
CA GLU A 52 -3.69 4.68 8.48
C GLU A 52 -4.60 3.99 7.46
N LEU A 53 -5.16 4.75 6.50
CA LEU A 53 -5.97 4.19 5.41
C LEU A 53 -5.12 3.30 4.49
N ALA A 54 -3.92 3.74 4.13
CA ALA A 54 -3.00 2.94 3.33
C ALA A 54 -2.63 1.63 4.05
N ASP A 55 -2.35 1.68 5.35
CA ASP A 55 -2.05 0.50 6.17
C ASP A 55 -3.24 -0.47 6.24
N LYS A 56 -4.47 0.02 6.38
CA LYS A 56 -5.71 -0.78 6.35
C LYS A 56 -5.90 -1.47 5.00
N ILE A 57 -5.71 -0.75 3.90
CA ILE A 57 -5.80 -1.30 2.54
C ILE A 57 -4.72 -2.37 2.33
N ALA A 58 -3.49 -2.12 2.76
CA ALA A 58 -2.41 -3.07 2.65
C ALA A 58 -2.66 -4.34 3.46
N ALA A 59 -3.27 -4.25 4.64
CA ALA A 59 -3.66 -5.43 5.42
C ALA A 59 -4.62 -6.35 4.63
N GLU A 60 -5.57 -5.78 3.88
CA GLU A 60 -6.46 -6.56 3.01
C GLU A 60 -5.73 -7.11 1.77
N LEU A 61 -4.83 -6.33 1.17
CA LEU A 61 -4.04 -6.78 0.02
C LEU A 61 -3.09 -7.92 0.38
N ARG A 62 -2.44 -7.88 1.55
CA ARG A 62 -1.52 -8.95 2.03
C ARG A 62 -2.16 -10.33 2.17
N LYS A 63 -3.49 -10.40 2.26
CA LYS A 63 -4.21 -11.68 2.26
C LYS A 63 -4.13 -12.38 0.90
N LYS A 64 -3.98 -11.61 -0.18
CA LYS A 64 -4.00 -12.08 -1.58
C LYS A 64 -2.66 -11.93 -2.29
N PHE A 65 -1.86 -10.94 -1.91
CA PHE A 65 -0.66 -10.53 -2.62
C PHE A 65 0.57 -10.53 -1.72
N ILE A 66 1.71 -10.89 -2.30
CA ILE A 66 3.05 -10.71 -1.73
C ILE A 66 3.87 -9.78 -2.61
N LEU A 67 4.84 -9.10 -2.00
CA LEU A 67 5.78 -8.27 -2.74
C LEU A 67 6.78 -9.20 -3.43
N LYS A 68 6.90 -9.06 -4.75
CA LYS A 68 7.87 -9.75 -5.59
C LYS A 68 9.29 -9.40 -5.13
N GLU A 69 10.20 -10.38 -5.19
CA GLU A 69 11.57 -10.18 -4.73
C GLU A 69 12.36 -9.13 -5.49
#